data_AF-A0A964N2C8-F1
#
_entry.id   AF-A0A964N2C8-F1
#
_cell.length_a   1.000
_cell.length_b   1.000
_cell.length_c   1.000
_cell.angle_alpha   90.00
_cell.angle_beta   90.00
_cell.angle_gamma   90.00
#
_symmetry.space_group_name_H-M   'P 1'
#
loop_
_entity.id
_entity.type
_entity.pdbx_description
1 polymer ?
#
loop_
_entity_poly.entity_id
_entity_poly.type
_entity_poly.pdbx_seq_one_letter_code
_entity_poly.pdbx_strand_id
1 'polypeptide(L)' 'MRHTGMPEYIAYTCLLLVSDEAKFITGITLPVDGGWSVATFRPDPAMA' A
#
# COMPACT_ATOMS: atom_id res chain seq x y z
N MET A 1 -8.30 3.44 -3.25
CA MET A 1 -9.25 3.54 -2.11
C MET A 1 -9.32 4.99 -1.70
N ARG A 2 -10.43 5.49 -1.13
CA ARG A 2 -10.62 6.93 -0.82
C ARG A 2 -10.68 7.21 0.68
N HIS A 3 -9.72 6.69 1.45
CA HIS A 3 -9.60 6.97 2.88
C HIS A 3 -8.13 6.95 3.32
N THR A 4 -7.86 7.57 4.47
CA THR A 4 -6.55 7.54 5.13
C THR A 4 -6.24 6.14 5.64
N GLY A 5 -4.95 5.77 5.68
CA GLY A 5 -4.50 4.54 6.31
C GLY A 5 -4.82 4.53 7.81
N MET A 6 -5.13 3.35 8.33
CA MET A 6 -5.30 3.09 9.76
C MET A 6 -4.16 2.17 10.25
N PRO A 7 -3.75 2.24 11.53
CA PRO A 7 -2.67 1.41 12.08
C PRO A 7 -2.87 -0.10 11.83
N GLU A 8 -4.11 -0.56 11.82
CA GLU A 8 -4.49 -1.96 11.62
C GLU A 8 -4.03 -2.48 10.25
N TYR A 9 -3.98 -1.64 9.21
CA TYR A 9 -3.53 -2.09 7.88
C TYR A 9 -2.04 -2.44 7.87
N ILE A 10 -1.23 -1.70 8.63
CA ILE A 10 0.17 -2.04 8.85
C ILE A 10 0.27 -3.32 9.69
N ALA A 11 -0.50 -3.41 10.79
CA ALA A 11 -0.48 -4.57 11.67
C ALA A 11 -0.83 -5.88 10.94
N TYR A 12 -1.89 -5.88 10.11
CA TYR A 12 -2.26 -7.04 9.30
C TYR A 12 -1.22 -7.38 8.24
N THR A 13 -0.57 -6.37 7.64
CA THR A 13 0.52 -6.62 6.69
C THR A 13 1.72 -7.24 7.38
N CYS A 14 2.08 -6.76 8.57
CA CYS A 14 3.11 -7.39 9.40
C CYS A 14 2.73 -8.83 9.76
N LEU A 15 1.47 -9.08 10.15
CA LEU A 15 0.97 -10.41 10.45
C LEU A 15 1.14 -11.38 9.27
N LEU A 16 0.83 -10.94 8.05
CA LEU A 16 1.09 -11.69 6.82
C LEU A 16 2.59 -11.94 6.61
N LEU A 17 3.44 -10.92 6.77
CA LEU A 17 4.88 -11.04 6.51
C LEU A 17 5.60 -11.97 7.48
N VAL A 18 5.09 -12.13 8.71
CA VAL A 18 5.66 -13.05 9.70
C VAL A 18 5.12 -14.49 9.59
N SER A 19 4.15 -14.74 8.72
CA SER A 19 3.48 -16.04 8.60
C SER A 19 4.07 -16.90 7.47
N ASP A 20 3.71 -18.19 7.44
CA ASP A 20 4.19 -19.15 6.44
C ASP A 20 3.73 -18.82 5.01
N GLU A 21 2.67 -18.03 4.88
CA GLU A 21 2.16 -17.50 3.62
C GLU A 21 3.20 -16.60 2.92
N ALA A 22 4.07 -15.93 3.68
CA ALA A 22 5.12 -15.07 3.16
C ALA A 22 6.46 -15.78 2.90
N LYS A 23 6.53 -17.13 2.94
CA LYS A 23 7.80 -17.89 2.83
C LYS A 23 8.67 -17.59 1.59
N PHE A 24 8.09 -16.98 0.56
CA PHE A 24 8.78 -16.60 -0.68
C PHE A 24 8.74 -15.09 -0.96
N ILE A 25 8.30 -14.29 0.01
CA ILE A 25 8.26 -12.83 -0.05
C ILE A 25 9.42 -12.32 0.79
N THR A 26 10.52 -11.93 0.15
CA THR A 26 11.72 -11.44 0.83
C THR A 26 12.46 -10.41 -0.03
N GLY A 27 13.25 -9.54 0.61
CA GLY A 27 14.10 -8.56 -0.09
C GLY A 27 13.36 -7.40 -0.75
N ILE A 28 12.10 -7.15 -0.38
CA ILE A 28 11.28 -6.07 -0.95
C ILE A 28 10.69 -5.16 0.13
N THR A 29 10.28 -3.97 -0.29
CA THR A 29 9.37 -3.12 0.48
C THR A 29 7.95 -3.31 -0.06
N LEU A 30 7.04 -3.78 0.79
CA LEU A 30 5.62 -3.95 0.43
C LEU A 30 4.86 -2.65 0.73
N PRO A 31 4.34 -1.91 -0.29
CA PRO A 31 3.61 -0.67 -0.05
C PRO A 31 2.26 -0.92 0.61
N VAL A 32 1.96 -0.15 1.66
CA VAL A 32 0.67 -0.16 2.39
C VAL A 32 0.16 1.27 2.50
N ASP A 33 -0.06 1.92 1.36
CA ASP A 33 -0.28 3.36 1.27
C ASP A 33 -1.59 3.74 0.56
N GLY A 34 -2.47 2.76 0.32
CA GLY A 34 -3.75 2.98 -0.37
C GLY A 34 -3.62 3.32 -1.87
N GLY A 35 -2.44 3.10 -2.45
CA GLY A 35 -2.13 3.41 -3.86
C GLY A 35 -1.53 4.81 -4.06
N TRP A 36 -1.10 5.47 -2.99
CA TRP A 36 -0.55 6.83 -3.05
C TRP A 36 0.74 6.91 -3.89
N SER A 37 1.66 5.96 -3.73
CA SER A 37 2.96 5.96 -4.42
C SER A 37 2.85 5.79 -5.93
N VAL A 38 1.70 5.31 -6.43
CA VAL A 38 1.43 5.13 -7.86
C VAL A 38 0.33 6.06 -8.37
N ALA A 39 -0.27 6.87 -7.50
CA ALA A 39 -1.28 7.83 -7.90
C ALA A 39 -0.63 8.88 -8.80
N THR A 40 -0.91 8.82 -10.09
CA THR A 40 -0.61 9.94 -10.98
C THR A 40 -1.50 11.09 -10.53
N PHE A 41 -0.91 12.20 -10.08
CA PHE A 41 -1.65 13.46 -10.09
C PHE A 41 -1.98 13.74 -11.56
N ARG A 42 -3.18 13.33 -11.98
CA ARG A 42 -3.73 13.77 -13.25
C ARG A 42 -4.35 15.13 -12.95
N PRO A 43 -3.71 16.25 -13.35
CA PRO A 43 -4.43 17.53 -13.32
C PRO A 43 -5.72 17.34 -14.11
N ASP A 44 -6.80 17.93 -13.59
CA ASP A 44 -8.08 17.91 -14.28
C ASP A 44 -7.85 18.38 -15.73
N PRO A 45 -8.29 17.63 -16.77
CA PRO A 45 -8.20 18.10 -18.14
C PRO A 45 -8.93 19.43 -18.38
N ALA A 46 -9.82 19.87 -17.47
CA ALA A 46 -10.41 21.20 -17.49
C ALA A 46 -9.49 22.33 -16.96
N MET A 47 -8.31 21.98 -16.42
CA MET A 47 -7.26 22.91 -15.97
C MET A 47 -6.11 23.04 -16.99
N ALA A 48 -6.30 22.52 -18.22
CA ALA A 48 -5.36 22.61 -19.34
C ALA A 48 -5.88 23.58 -20.42
#